data_AF-A0A0D3KH54-F1
#
_entry.id   AF-A0A0D3KH54-F1
#
_cell.length_a   1.000
_cell.length_b   1.000
_cell.length_c   1.000
_cell.angle_alpha   90.00
_cell.angle_beta   90.00
_cell.angle_gamma   90.00
#
_symmetry.space_group_name_H-M   'P 1'
#
loop_
_entity.id
_entity.type
_entity.pdbx_description
1 polymer ?
#
loop_
_entity_poly.entity_id
_entity_poly.type
_entity_poly.pdbx_seq_one_letter_code
_entity_poly.pdbx_strand_id
1 'polypeptide(L)'
;HGTHCASTAGGATYGVAEGTTIITVQVLNCGGSGSTAGIVAGIEWAVADSKDRGLPAVISMSLGGGGANRFDAAINAAFAEGVLSVVAAGNSNADACDYSPASTPLAVTVGSTTNSDAKSGFSNHGTCVDIHAPGSGITAAWVGSDSDTTTISGTSMA
;
A
#
# COMPACT_ATOMS: atom_id res chain seq x y z
N HIS A 1 -12.26 0.82 -0.43
CA HIS A 1 -10.82 1.03 -0.18
C HIS A 1 -9.98 0.30 -1.22
N GLY A 2 -9.96 -1.05 -1.24
CA GLY A 2 -9.19 -1.81 -2.26
C GLY A 2 -9.44 -1.41 -3.72
N THR A 3 -10.70 -1.20 -4.13
CA THR A 3 -11.05 -0.69 -5.48
C THR A 3 -10.37 0.64 -5.81
N HIS A 4 -10.29 1.55 -4.82
CA HIS A 4 -9.68 2.87 -4.99
C HIS A 4 -8.16 2.77 -5.13
N CYS A 5 -7.49 2.00 -4.25
CA CYS A 5 -6.05 1.73 -4.36
C CYS A 5 -5.69 1.05 -5.69
N ALA A 6 -6.42 0.00 -6.08
CA ALA A 6 -6.18 -0.73 -7.31
C ALA A 6 -6.34 0.16 -8.56
N SER A 7 -7.39 0.98 -8.59
CA SER A 7 -7.61 1.90 -9.71
C SER A 7 -6.65 3.09 -9.72
N THR A 8 -6.17 3.55 -8.56
CA THR A 8 -5.08 4.54 -8.48
C THR A 8 -3.77 3.97 -9.04
N ALA A 9 -3.46 2.70 -8.75
CA ALA A 9 -2.27 2.06 -9.28
C ALA A 9 -2.34 1.81 -10.79
N GLY A 10 -3.46 1.27 -11.29
CA GLY A 10 -3.53 0.73 -12.66
C GLY A 10 -4.88 0.84 -13.38
N GLY A 11 -5.80 1.67 -12.88
CA GLY A 11 -7.10 1.87 -13.53
C GLY A 11 -6.97 2.61 -14.86
N ALA A 12 -7.90 2.36 -15.80
CA ALA A 12 -7.81 2.92 -17.17
C ALA A 12 -8.03 4.44 -17.26
N THR A 13 -8.54 5.10 -16.22
CA THR A 13 -8.84 6.54 -16.23
C THR A 13 -8.08 7.32 -15.14
N TYR A 14 -7.83 6.69 -14.00
CA TYR A 14 -7.19 7.32 -12.83
C TYR A 14 -5.89 6.62 -12.42
N GLY A 15 -5.43 5.64 -13.20
CA GLY A 15 -4.24 4.85 -12.89
C GLY A 15 -2.96 5.59 -13.20
N VAL A 16 -1.97 5.45 -12.31
CA VAL A 16 -0.60 5.92 -12.57
C VAL A 16 0.08 5.06 -13.64
N ALA A 17 -0.13 3.73 -13.58
CA ALA A 17 0.43 2.76 -14.52
C ALA A 17 -0.69 2.04 -15.28
N GLU A 18 -1.35 2.76 -16.20
CA GLU A 18 -2.40 2.21 -17.06
C GLU A 18 -1.93 0.95 -17.80
N GLY A 19 -2.83 -0.04 -17.91
CA GLY A 19 -2.54 -1.31 -18.61
C GLY A 19 -1.71 -2.31 -17.80
N THR A 20 -1.33 -1.99 -16.56
CA THR A 20 -0.73 -2.98 -15.64
C THR A 20 -1.74 -4.07 -15.25
N THR A 21 -1.24 -5.26 -14.95
CA THR A 21 -2.08 -6.36 -14.44
C THR A 21 -2.21 -6.23 -12.93
N ILE A 22 -3.45 -6.13 -12.44
CA ILE A 22 -3.75 -6.10 -11.01
C ILE A 22 -4.20 -7.48 -10.55
N ILE A 23 -3.49 -8.04 -9.57
CA ILE A 23 -3.87 -9.26 -8.85
C ILE A 23 -4.32 -8.87 -7.44
N THR A 24 -5.54 -9.24 -7.06
CA THR A 24 -6.11 -8.85 -5.76
C THR A 24 -5.94 -9.97 -4.74
N VAL A 25 -5.34 -9.64 -3.59
CA VAL A 25 -5.18 -10.54 -2.44
C VAL A 25 -5.90 -9.91 -1.25
N GLN A 26 -7.04 -10.48 -0.87
CA GLN A 26 -7.84 -9.92 0.22
C GLN A 26 -7.32 -10.38 1.59
N VAL A 27 -6.63 -9.48 2.29
CA VAL A 27 -6.12 -9.70 3.65
C VAL A 27 -6.87 -8.94 4.75
N LEU A 28 -7.77 -8.02 4.36
CA LEU A 28 -8.62 -7.24 5.26
C LEU A 28 -10.10 -7.59 5.05
N ASN A 29 -10.85 -7.63 6.15
CA ASN A 29 -12.30 -7.82 6.14
C ASN A 29 -13.05 -6.52 5.80
N CYS A 30 -14.39 -6.56 5.76
CA CYS A 30 -15.23 -5.40 5.44
C CYS A 30 -15.10 -4.23 6.43
N GLY A 31 -14.58 -4.48 7.65
CA GLY A 31 -14.25 -3.46 8.64
C GLY A 31 -12.83 -2.89 8.51
N GLY A 32 -12.10 -3.23 7.43
CA GLY A 32 -10.73 -2.77 7.20
C GLY A 32 -9.69 -3.39 8.13
N SER A 33 -10.02 -4.53 8.77
CA SER A 33 -9.15 -5.19 9.75
C SER A 33 -8.68 -6.55 9.24
N GLY A 34 -7.45 -6.93 9.59
CA GLY A 34 -6.84 -8.23 9.27
C GLY A 34 -5.91 -8.69 10.38
N SER A 35 -5.64 -9.99 10.45
CA SER A 35 -4.66 -10.54 11.39
C SER A 35 -3.26 -10.47 10.80
N THR A 36 -2.23 -10.35 11.65
CA THR A 36 -0.83 -10.43 11.22
C THR A 36 -0.58 -11.71 10.40
N ALA A 37 -1.08 -12.86 10.86
CA ALA A 37 -0.93 -14.13 10.17
C ALA A 37 -1.60 -14.13 8.78
N GLY A 38 -2.78 -13.53 8.65
CA GLY A 38 -3.48 -13.43 7.35
C GLY A 38 -2.75 -12.52 6.36
N ILE A 39 -2.16 -11.42 6.85
CA ILE A 39 -1.36 -10.52 6.01
C ILE A 39 -0.07 -11.22 5.56
N VAL A 40 0.63 -11.91 6.46
CA VAL A 40 1.83 -12.70 6.13
C VAL A 40 1.51 -13.78 5.09
N ALA A 41 0.43 -14.55 5.29
CA ALA A 41 0.00 -15.55 4.31
C ALA A 41 -0.33 -14.94 2.94
N GLY A 42 -0.89 -13.72 2.91
CA GLY A 42 -1.12 -12.98 1.67
C GLY A 42 0.17 -12.59 0.94
N ILE A 43 1.20 -12.16 1.69
CA ILE A 43 2.54 -11.86 1.13
C ILE A 43 3.15 -13.14 0.54
N GLU A 44 3.15 -14.23 1.30
CA GLU A 44 3.70 -15.52 0.86
C GLU A 44 2.97 -16.05 -0.39
N TRP A 45 1.65 -15.93 -0.44
CA TRP A 45 0.85 -16.29 -1.60
C TRP A 45 1.22 -15.47 -2.84
N ALA A 46 1.37 -14.14 -2.69
CA ALA A 46 1.72 -13.26 -3.80
C ALA A 46 3.11 -13.58 -4.36
N VAL A 47 4.08 -13.91 -3.49
CA VAL A 47 5.41 -14.35 -3.91
C VAL A 47 5.31 -15.67 -4.69
N ALA A 48 4.55 -16.65 -4.19
CA ALA A 48 4.35 -17.93 -4.89
C ALA A 48 3.69 -17.76 -6.26
N ASP A 49 2.61 -16.98 -6.37
CA ASP A 49 1.91 -16.71 -7.64
C ASP A 49 2.84 -15.99 -8.64
N SER A 50 3.66 -15.04 -8.20
CA SER A 50 4.63 -14.36 -9.08
C SER A 50 5.64 -15.33 -9.71
N LYS A 51 6.11 -16.31 -8.93
CA LYS A 51 7.04 -17.35 -9.38
C LYS A 51 6.39 -18.32 -10.34
N ASP A 52 5.18 -18.77 -10.03
CA ASP A 52 4.42 -19.68 -10.89
C ASP A 52 4.14 -19.06 -12.27
N ARG A 53 3.91 -17.74 -12.31
CA ARG A 53 3.75 -16.98 -13.55
C ARG A 53 5.07 -16.68 -14.26
N GLY A 54 6.19 -16.70 -13.54
CA GLY A 54 7.49 -16.28 -14.06
C GLY A 54 7.54 -14.80 -14.47
N LEU A 55 6.74 -13.95 -13.83
CA LEU A 55 6.63 -12.52 -14.13
C LEU A 55 7.13 -11.67 -12.95
N PRO A 56 7.78 -10.53 -13.21
CA PRO A 56 8.10 -9.56 -12.16
C PRO A 56 6.83 -9.09 -11.45
N ALA A 57 6.91 -8.88 -10.13
CA ALA A 57 5.79 -8.45 -9.32
C ALA A 57 6.21 -7.38 -8.30
N VAL A 58 5.26 -6.52 -7.95
CA VAL A 58 5.34 -5.57 -6.84
C VAL A 58 4.12 -5.79 -5.97
N ILE A 59 4.33 -5.86 -4.66
CA ILE A 59 3.28 -5.94 -3.66
C ILE A 59 2.95 -4.52 -3.21
N SER A 60 1.73 -4.05 -3.44
CA SER A 60 1.23 -2.80 -2.88
C SER A 60 0.37 -3.10 -1.65
N MET A 61 0.79 -2.61 -0.49
CA MET A 61 0.12 -2.83 0.81
C MET A 61 -0.33 -1.50 1.41
N SER A 62 -1.51 -1.06 1.00
CA SER A 62 -2.19 0.12 1.52
C SER A 62 -2.86 -0.13 2.88
N LEU A 63 -2.12 -0.70 3.83
CA LEU A 63 -2.55 -1.06 5.19
C LEU A 63 -1.47 -0.69 6.21
N GLY A 64 -1.83 -0.69 7.50
CA GLY A 64 -0.86 -0.50 8.57
C GLY A 64 -1.48 -0.53 9.94
N GLY A 65 -0.63 -0.66 10.96
CA GLY A 65 -1.02 -0.60 12.37
C GLY A 65 0.19 -0.29 13.25
N GLY A 66 -0.06 0.17 14.48
CA GLY A 66 1.01 0.50 15.42
C GLY A 66 1.85 -0.73 15.80
N GLY A 67 3.09 -0.49 16.22
CA GLY A 67 4.13 -1.48 16.49
C GLY A 67 5.11 -1.60 15.33
N ALA A 68 6.38 -1.82 15.65
CA ALA A 68 7.45 -2.01 14.67
C ALA A 68 7.69 -3.49 14.35
N ASN A 69 8.28 -3.73 13.19
CA ASN A 69 8.91 -4.99 12.77
C ASN A 69 7.98 -6.20 12.67
N ARG A 70 6.66 -5.99 12.59
CA ARG A 70 5.68 -7.11 12.58
C ARG A 70 5.72 -7.94 11.30
N PHE A 71 6.20 -7.35 10.20
CA PHE A 71 6.18 -7.97 8.87
C PHE A 71 7.58 -8.10 8.25
N ASP A 72 8.64 -7.68 8.96
CA ASP A 72 10.02 -7.65 8.45
C ASP A 72 10.45 -8.99 7.86
N ALA A 73 10.23 -10.10 8.58
CA ALA A 73 10.64 -11.40 8.09
C ALA A 73 9.97 -11.77 6.75
N ALA A 74 8.67 -11.52 6.61
CA ALA A 74 7.91 -11.84 5.41
C ALA A 74 8.28 -10.92 4.24
N ILE A 75 8.43 -9.62 4.49
CA ILE A 75 8.81 -8.63 3.47
C ILE A 75 10.27 -8.83 3.03
N ASN A 76 11.19 -9.11 3.97
CA ASN A 76 12.59 -9.39 3.65
C ASN A 76 12.71 -10.67 2.82
N ALA A 77 11.91 -11.70 3.13
CA ALA A 77 11.84 -12.92 2.31
C ALA A 77 11.28 -12.63 0.91
N ALA A 78 10.20 -11.84 0.80
CA ALA A 78 9.66 -11.43 -0.50
C ALA A 78 10.68 -10.63 -1.33
N PHE A 79 11.41 -9.70 -0.70
CA PHE A 79 12.46 -8.92 -1.35
C PHE A 79 13.61 -9.79 -1.86
N ALA A 80 14.05 -10.78 -1.06
CA ALA A 80 15.09 -11.73 -1.47
C ALA A 80 14.68 -12.58 -2.69
N GLU A 81 13.38 -12.75 -2.90
CA GLU A 81 12.79 -13.43 -4.06
C GLU A 81 12.51 -12.49 -5.25
N GLY A 82 12.94 -11.22 -5.16
CA GLY A 82 12.78 -10.22 -6.20
C GLY A 82 11.42 -9.53 -6.22
N VAL A 83 10.61 -9.67 -5.16
CA VAL A 83 9.28 -9.06 -5.05
C VAL A 83 9.32 -7.88 -4.08
N LEU A 84 9.34 -6.66 -4.63
CA LEU A 84 9.36 -5.42 -3.85
C LEU A 84 8.01 -5.15 -3.17
N SER A 85 8.03 -4.74 -1.91
CA SER A 85 6.84 -4.26 -1.19
C SER A 85 6.81 -2.74 -1.12
N VAL A 86 5.72 -2.12 -1.56
CA VAL A 86 5.42 -0.69 -1.39
C VAL A 86 4.32 -0.55 -0.35
N VAL A 87 4.56 0.25 0.70
CA VAL A 87 3.72 0.30 1.90
C VAL A 87 3.36 1.71 2.31
N ALA A 88 2.21 1.85 2.94
CA ALA A 88 1.74 3.13 3.47
C ALA A 88 2.52 3.53 4.75
N ALA A 89 2.95 4.78 4.87
CA ALA A 89 3.59 5.29 6.09
C ALA A 89 2.64 5.31 7.31
N GLY A 90 1.33 5.47 7.08
CA GLY A 90 0.29 5.54 8.10
C GLY A 90 -0.31 6.94 8.26
N ASN A 91 -1.51 7.00 8.84
CA ASN A 91 -2.36 8.21 8.86
C ASN A 91 -2.54 8.80 10.27
N SER A 92 -1.50 8.76 11.11
CA SER A 92 -1.57 9.19 12.51
C SER A 92 -0.78 10.45 12.83
N ASN A 93 -0.12 11.07 11.84
CA ASN A 93 0.83 12.17 12.04
C ASN A 93 1.85 11.87 13.14
N ALA A 94 2.41 10.66 13.09
CA ALA A 94 3.36 10.12 14.06
C ALA A 94 4.63 9.62 13.34
N ASP A 95 5.61 9.16 14.11
CA ASP A 95 6.81 8.53 13.56
C ASP A 95 6.46 7.21 12.87
N ALA A 96 6.72 7.09 11.58
CA ALA A 96 6.47 5.89 10.78
C ALA A 96 7.26 4.67 11.29
N CYS A 97 8.38 4.90 11.98
CA CYS A 97 9.16 3.82 12.59
C CYS A 97 8.41 3.08 13.71
N ASP A 98 7.35 3.68 14.27
CA ASP A 98 6.49 3.04 15.28
C ASP A 98 5.33 2.24 14.66
N TYR A 99 5.27 2.09 13.33
CA TYR A 99 4.18 1.46 12.60
C TYR A 99 4.70 0.34 11.70
N SER A 100 3.89 -0.70 11.50
CA SER A 100 4.18 -1.79 10.59
C SER A 100 3.10 -1.88 9.51
N PRO A 101 3.48 -2.17 8.25
CA PRO A 101 4.83 -2.47 7.78
C PRO A 101 5.75 -1.25 7.53
N ALA A 102 5.32 -0.03 7.82
CA ALA A 102 6.08 1.21 7.56
C ALA A 102 7.52 1.23 8.11
N SER A 103 7.80 0.56 9.22
CA SER A 103 9.14 0.46 9.81
C SER A 103 10.07 -0.53 9.12
N THR A 104 9.59 -1.29 8.12
CA THR A 104 10.34 -2.39 7.50
C THR A 104 11.41 -1.86 6.54
N PRO A 105 12.72 -2.07 6.79
CA PRO A 105 13.77 -1.41 5.99
C PRO A 105 13.85 -1.80 4.51
N LEU A 106 13.34 -2.98 4.12
CA LEU A 106 13.33 -3.45 2.73
C LEU A 106 11.98 -3.22 2.02
N ALA A 107 11.04 -2.55 2.68
CA ALA A 107 9.88 -2.00 2.01
C ALA A 107 10.19 -0.58 1.50
N VAL A 108 9.44 -0.10 0.50
CA VAL A 108 9.37 1.32 0.18
C VAL A 108 8.17 1.91 0.91
N THR A 109 8.43 2.70 1.94
CA THR A 109 7.41 3.36 2.74
C THR A 109 7.08 4.73 2.18
N VAL A 110 5.80 4.94 1.86
CA VAL A 110 5.31 6.14 1.17
C VAL A 110 4.48 7.02 2.09
N GLY A 111 4.96 8.25 2.28
CA GLY A 111 4.24 9.34 2.94
C GLY A 111 3.31 10.08 1.97
N SER A 112 2.32 10.79 2.50
CA SER A 112 1.34 11.52 1.70
C SER A 112 1.62 13.02 1.67
N THR A 113 1.49 13.64 0.50
CA THR A 113 1.46 15.10 0.28
C THR A 113 0.10 15.58 -0.25
N THR A 114 -0.12 16.88 -0.07
CA THR A 114 -1.22 17.65 -0.66
C THR A 114 -0.86 18.13 -2.06
N ASN A 115 -1.83 18.74 -2.76
CA ASN A 115 -1.62 19.40 -4.05
C ASN A 115 -0.70 20.64 -4.01
N SER A 116 -0.25 21.05 -2.82
CA SER A 116 0.72 22.14 -2.63
C SER A 116 2.10 21.62 -2.22
N ASP A 117 2.36 20.33 -2.42
CA ASP A 117 3.58 19.60 -2.00
C ASP A 117 3.86 19.65 -0.49
N ALA A 118 2.89 20.08 0.32
CA ALA A 118 2.99 20.00 1.77
C ALA A 118 2.69 18.58 2.23
N LYS A 119 3.39 18.08 3.26
CA LYS A 119 3.03 16.82 3.91
C LYS A 119 1.55 16.90 4.34
N SER A 120 0.75 15.91 3.96
CA SER A 120 -0.63 15.79 4.40
C SER A 120 -0.67 15.82 5.93
N GLY A 121 -1.64 16.54 6.50
CA GLY A 121 -1.73 16.74 7.95
C GLY A 121 -1.84 15.44 8.74
N PHE A 122 -2.34 14.37 8.12
CA PHE A 122 -2.44 13.03 8.72
C PHE A 122 -1.23 12.12 8.47
N SER A 123 -0.36 12.41 7.49
CA SER A 123 0.70 11.48 7.10
C SER A 123 1.69 11.30 8.24
N ASN A 124 2.02 10.05 8.55
CA ASN A 124 3.20 9.72 9.34
C ASN A 124 4.46 10.25 8.65
N HIS A 125 5.52 10.41 9.42
CA HIS A 125 6.78 11.08 9.06
C HIS A 125 7.97 10.38 9.74
N GLY A 126 9.18 10.88 9.52
CA GLY A 126 10.39 10.35 10.18
C GLY A 126 11.29 9.59 9.20
N THR A 127 12.32 8.94 9.74
CA THR A 127 13.39 8.32 8.95
C THR A 127 12.97 7.03 8.25
N CYS A 128 11.87 6.41 8.66
CA CYS A 128 11.31 5.22 8.01
C CYS A 128 10.39 5.56 6.82
N VAL A 129 10.25 6.83 6.45
CA VAL A 129 9.57 7.24 5.19
C VAL A 129 10.62 7.44 4.11
N ASP A 130 10.57 6.64 3.05
CA ASP A 130 11.54 6.71 1.95
C ASP A 130 11.20 7.84 0.98
N ILE A 131 9.93 7.95 0.61
CA ILE A 131 9.43 8.91 -0.37
C ILE A 131 8.06 9.45 0.02
N HIS A 132 7.67 10.56 -0.62
CA HIS A 132 6.33 11.11 -0.52
C HIS A 132 5.65 11.13 -1.89
N ALA A 133 4.34 10.95 -1.91
CA ALA A 133 3.52 11.02 -3.11
C ALA A 133 2.15 11.67 -2.83
N PRO A 134 1.43 12.15 -3.87
CA PRO A 134 0.10 12.73 -3.70
C PRO A 134 -0.87 11.74 -3.04
N GLY A 135 -1.38 12.10 -1.86
CA GLY A 135 -2.35 11.25 -1.16
C GLY A 135 -3.48 12.02 -0.47
N SER A 136 -3.56 13.34 -0.65
CA SER A 136 -4.72 14.13 -0.23
C SER A 136 -5.59 14.49 -1.44
N GLY A 137 -6.89 14.22 -1.32
CA GLY A 137 -7.87 14.58 -2.35
C GLY A 137 -7.71 13.79 -3.64
N ILE A 138 -7.43 12.49 -3.55
CA ILE A 138 -7.21 11.63 -4.73
C ILE A 138 -8.54 11.05 -5.20
N THR A 139 -8.90 11.35 -6.44
CA THR A 139 -10.07 10.79 -7.13
C THR A 139 -9.68 9.50 -7.84
N ALA A 140 -10.41 8.41 -7.58
CA ALA A 140 -10.28 7.15 -8.31
C ALA A 140 -11.58 6.34 -8.26
N ALA A 141 -11.59 5.14 -8.83
CA ALA A 141 -12.80 4.30 -8.91
C ALA A 141 -13.31 3.90 -7.52
N TRP A 142 -14.63 3.68 -7.43
CA TRP A 142 -15.30 3.27 -6.20
C TRP A 142 -16.22 2.06 -6.42
N VAL A 143 -16.68 1.47 -5.32
CA VAL A 143 -17.37 0.16 -5.32
C VAL A 143 -18.87 0.25 -5.63
N GLY A 144 -19.45 1.45 -5.78
CA GLY A 144 -20.89 1.61 -5.95
C GLY A 144 -21.42 1.21 -7.34
N SER A 145 -20.60 1.36 -8.39
CA SER A 145 -20.92 0.92 -9.76
C SER A 145 -19.65 0.90 -10.63
N ASP A 146 -19.74 0.33 -11.84
CA ASP A 146 -18.62 0.28 -12.80
C ASP A 146 -18.11 1.66 -13.25
N SER A 147 -18.92 2.71 -13.09
CA SER A 147 -18.58 4.10 -13.40
C SER A 147 -18.39 4.98 -12.15
N ASP A 148 -18.51 4.39 -10.96
CA ASP A 148 -18.49 5.14 -9.72
C ASP A 148 -17.07 5.60 -9.37
N THR A 149 -16.97 6.79 -8.79
CA THR A 149 -15.71 7.39 -8.37
C THR A 149 -15.86 8.05 -7.02
N THR A 150 -14.76 8.15 -6.29
CA THR A 150 -14.74 8.89 -5.04
C THR A 150 -13.41 9.60 -4.84
N THR A 151 -13.45 10.69 -4.08
CA THR A 151 -12.26 11.44 -3.68
C THR A 151 -12.00 11.19 -2.21
N ILE A 152 -10.88 10.53 -1.90
CA ILE A 152 -10.48 10.24 -0.52
C ILE A 152 -9.02 10.65 -0.28
N SER A 153 -8.61 10.63 0.98
CA SER A 153 -7.24 10.97 1.38
C SER A 153 -6.66 9.89 2.28
N GLY A 154 -5.38 9.62 2.13
CA GLY A 154 -4.61 8.70 2.95
C GLY A 154 -3.26 8.36 2.34
N THR A 155 -2.31 7.93 3.17
CA THR A 155 -1.06 7.30 2.69
C THR A 155 -1.31 5.98 1.95
N SER A 156 -2.54 5.48 1.93
CA SER A 156 -2.98 4.37 1.08
C SER A 156 -3.06 4.73 -0.41
N MET A 157 -3.24 6.01 -0.73
CA MET A 157 -3.36 6.54 -2.10
C MET A 157 -2.04 7.12 -2.62
N ALA A 158 -1.14 7.49 -1.70
CA ALA A 158 0.23 7.90 -2.02
C ALA A 158 1.05 6.67 -2.40
#